data_AF-A0A1V3XGU7-F1
#
_entry.id   AF-A0A1V3XGU7-F1
#
_cell.length_a   1.000
_cell.length_b   1.000
_cell.length_c   1.000
_cell.angle_alpha   90.00
_cell.angle_beta   90.00
_cell.angle_gamma   90.00
#
_symmetry.space_group_name_H-M   'P 1'
#
loop_
_entity.id
_entity.type
_entity.pdbx_description
1 polymer ?
#
loop_
_entity_poly.entity_id
_entity_poly.type
_entity_poly.pdbx_seq_one_letter_code
_entity_poly.pdbx_strand_id
1 'polypeptide(L)'
;METSTLTLDQALTETRTGDLWLFRGRSGPDRAIQTLTNSPVNHVGMTVAIDDLPPLIWHAELGDKLIDVWTGTQHRGVQLNDARQVVEQWTGRYQQRCWLRQLTRMPTGNRRTNCCGSSRGWTAPHSRRRLG
;
A
#
# COMPACT_ATOMS: atom_id res chain seq x y z
N MET A 1 -20.42 -7.85 0.36
CA MET A 1 -19.40 -6.92 0.88
C MET A 1 -19.28 -5.78 -0.12
N GLU A 2 -19.83 -4.61 0.23
CA GLU A 2 -19.68 -3.38 -0.56
C GLU A 2 -18.20 -3.08 -0.75
N THR A 3 -17.72 -3.18 -2.00
CA THR A 3 -16.35 -2.79 -2.33
C THR A 3 -16.37 -1.29 -2.58
N SER A 4 -16.17 -0.50 -1.53
CA SER A 4 -16.07 0.95 -1.67
C SER A 4 -14.77 1.27 -2.41
N THR A 5 -14.91 1.79 -3.62
CA THR A 5 -13.78 2.22 -4.45
C THR A 5 -13.43 3.64 -4.03
N LEU A 6 -12.20 3.88 -3.57
CA LEU A 6 -11.69 5.21 -3.22
C LEU A 6 -10.81 5.74 -4.36
N THR A 7 -10.73 7.06 -4.54
CA THR A 7 -9.64 7.65 -5.34
C THR A 7 -8.34 7.64 -4.56
N LEU A 8 -7.19 7.80 -5.25
CA LEU A 8 -5.89 7.89 -4.57
C LEU A 8 -5.86 9.11 -3.63
N ASP A 9 -6.38 10.26 -4.08
CA ASP A 9 -6.40 11.48 -3.26
C ASP A 9 -7.26 11.33 -2.01
N GLN A 10 -8.41 10.65 -2.11
CA GLN A 10 -9.24 10.31 -0.95
C GLN A 10 -8.48 9.39 0.01
N ALA A 11 -7.86 8.34 -0.50
CA ALA A 11 -7.09 7.41 0.32
C ALA A 11 -5.90 8.09 1.04
N LEU A 12 -5.21 9.01 0.37
CA LEU A 12 -4.12 9.79 0.96
C LEU A 12 -4.62 10.81 1.99
N THR A 13 -5.82 11.35 1.82
CA THR A 13 -6.44 12.27 2.78
C THR A 13 -6.94 11.53 4.03
N GLU A 14 -7.43 10.30 3.86
CA GLU A 14 -8.05 9.52 4.93
C GLU A 14 -7.09 8.62 5.70
N THR A 15 -5.91 8.32 5.14
CA THR A 15 -4.94 7.41 5.75
C THR A 15 -4.34 7.99 7.03
N ARG A 16 -4.09 7.12 8.01
CA ARG A 16 -3.56 7.47 9.33
C ARG A 16 -2.36 6.59 9.65
N THR A 17 -1.53 7.06 10.58
CA THR A 17 -0.40 6.26 11.07
C THR A 17 -0.87 4.88 11.54
N GLY A 18 -0.23 3.84 10.99
CA GLY A 18 -0.57 2.44 11.25
C GLY A 18 -1.44 1.78 10.18
N ASP A 19 -2.11 2.56 9.31
CA ASP A 19 -2.88 1.99 8.20
C ASP A 19 -1.99 1.24 7.22
N LEU A 20 -2.50 0.15 6.64
CA LEU A 20 -1.71 -0.73 5.78
C LEU A 20 -2.08 -0.55 4.31
N TRP A 21 -1.06 -0.44 3.46
CA TRP A 21 -1.14 -0.49 2.00
C TRP A 21 -0.69 -1.87 1.54
N LEU A 22 -1.59 -2.58 0.88
CA LEU A 22 -1.35 -3.94 0.38
C LEU A 22 -1.26 -3.90 -1.14
N PHE A 23 -0.21 -4.48 -1.69
CA PHE A 23 -0.03 -4.56 -3.14
C PHE A 23 0.00 -6.01 -3.62
N ARG A 24 -0.76 -6.27 -4.67
CA ARG A 24 -0.86 -7.60 -5.28
C ARG A 24 -0.77 -7.50 -6.78
N GLY A 25 0.31 -8.04 -7.31
CA GLY A 25 0.49 -8.28 -8.72
C GLY A 25 -0.12 -9.62 -9.17
N ARG A 26 -0.27 -9.76 -10.49
CA ARG A 26 -0.87 -10.93 -11.15
C ARG A 26 0.10 -11.63 -12.12
N SER A 27 1.36 -11.18 -12.19
CA SER A 27 2.36 -11.75 -13.09
C SER A 27 2.81 -13.14 -12.65
N GLY A 28 3.53 -13.86 -13.52
CA GLY A 28 4.13 -15.17 -13.20
C GLY A 28 5.01 -15.12 -11.93
N PRO A 29 5.97 -14.19 -11.83
CA PRO A 29 6.77 -13.99 -10.61
C PRO A 29 5.93 -13.67 -9.37
N ASP A 30 4.90 -12.83 -9.50
CA ASP A 30 3.99 -12.51 -8.39
C ASP A 30 3.28 -13.76 -7.87
N ARG A 31 2.80 -14.62 -8.78
CA ARG A 31 2.16 -15.89 -8.41
C ARG A 31 3.14 -16.85 -7.75
N ALA A 32 4.40 -16.88 -8.17
CA ALA A 32 5.43 -17.69 -7.53
C ALA A 32 5.65 -17.23 -6.08
N ILE A 33 5.79 -15.92 -5.82
CA ILE A 33 5.91 -15.37 -4.46
C ILE A 33 4.68 -15.73 -3.62
N GLN A 34 3.47 -15.52 -4.15
CA GLN A 34 2.23 -15.82 -3.43
C GLN A 34 2.13 -17.30 -3.04
N THR A 35 2.52 -18.19 -3.96
CA THR A 35 2.47 -19.64 -3.76
C THR A 35 3.52 -20.11 -2.77
N LEU A 36 4.76 -19.61 -2.88
CA LEU A 36 5.87 -20.00 -2.01
C LEU A 36 5.69 -19.49 -0.57
N THR A 37 5.09 -18.31 -0.41
CA THR A 37 4.91 -17.67 0.91
C THR A 37 3.54 -17.96 1.53
N ASN A 38 2.65 -18.65 0.81
CA ASN A 38 1.22 -18.78 1.14
C ASN A 38 0.56 -17.42 1.46
N SER A 39 1.05 -16.33 0.83
CA SER A 39 0.55 -14.98 1.05
C SER A 39 -0.19 -14.50 -0.20
N PRO A 40 -1.40 -13.94 -0.08
CA PRO A 40 -2.08 -13.34 -1.22
C PRO A 40 -1.53 -11.95 -1.61
N VAL A 41 -0.52 -11.43 -0.89
CA VAL A 41 0.03 -10.07 -1.02
C VAL A 41 1.53 -10.16 -1.32
N ASN A 42 2.00 -9.35 -2.27
CA ASN A 42 3.41 -9.33 -2.70
C ASN A 42 4.23 -8.29 -1.94
N HIS A 43 3.58 -7.19 -1.52
CA HIS A 43 4.22 -6.10 -0.83
C HIS A 43 3.27 -5.42 0.15
N VAL A 44 3.81 -4.98 1.29
CA VAL A 44 3.08 -4.24 2.31
C VAL A 44 3.87 -3.01 2.71
N GLY A 45 3.16 -1.90 2.87
CA GLY A 45 3.67 -0.69 3.49
C GLY A 45 2.71 -0.20 4.58
N MET A 46 3.23 0.52 5.55
CA MET A 46 2.44 1.13 6.62
C MET A 46 2.49 2.65 6.48
N THR A 47 1.35 3.32 6.61
CA THR A 47 1.34 4.78 6.67
C THR A 47 2.03 5.27 7.94
N VAL A 48 2.86 6.29 7.76
CA VAL A 48 3.39 7.15 8.81
C VAL A 48 2.93 8.57 8.47
N ALA A 49 1.90 9.04 9.16
CA ALA A 49 1.40 10.41 9.05
C ALA A 49 2.05 11.25 10.15
N ILE A 50 2.77 12.30 9.73
CA ILE A 50 3.51 13.22 10.59
C ILE A 50 2.99 14.61 10.26
N ASP A 51 2.71 15.40 11.30
CA ASP A 51 1.91 16.63 11.27
C ASP A 51 1.93 17.42 9.95
N ASP A 52 3.04 18.08 9.63
CA ASP A 52 3.18 19.00 8.51
C ASP A 52 3.67 18.34 7.21
N LEU A 53 3.81 17.02 7.20
CA LEU A 53 4.28 16.25 6.06
C LEU A 53 3.12 15.57 5.32
N PRO A 54 3.24 15.38 3.98
CA PRO A 54 2.36 14.47 3.28
C PRO A 54 2.45 13.07 3.92
N PRO A 55 1.40 12.23 3.81
CA PRO A 55 1.46 10.87 4.33
C PRO A 55 2.63 10.12 3.70
N LEU A 56 3.39 9.42 4.55
CA LEU A 56 4.54 8.64 4.14
C LEU A 56 4.20 7.15 4.23
N ILE A 57 4.90 6.31 3.47
CA ILE A 57 4.81 4.85 3.59
C ILE A 57 6.17 4.31 4.06
N TRP A 58 6.12 3.61 5.19
CA TRP A 58 7.22 2.80 5.69
C TRP A 58 7.11 1.39 5.11
N HIS A 59 8.13 0.96 4.37
CA HIS A 59 8.12 -0.31 3.65
C HIS A 59 9.54 -0.77 3.32
N ALA A 60 9.70 -2.02 2.88
CA ALA A 60 10.98 -2.55 2.44
C ALA A 60 10.95 -2.83 0.93
N GLU A 61 11.76 -2.11 0.15
CA GLU A 61 11.84 -2.31 -1.30
C GLU A 61 13.19 -2.91 -1.70
N LEU A 62 13.17 -3.89 -2.62
CA LEU A 62 14.38 -4.39 -3.29
C LEU A 62 14.87 -3.43 -4.39
N GLY A 63 14.02 -2.52 -4.85
CA GLY A 63 14.33 -1.42 -5.75
C GLY A 63 14.86 -0.20 -5.01
N ASP A 64 15.46 0.71 -5.78
CA ASP A 64 16.10 1.95 -5.34
C ASP A 64 15.53 3.16 -6.09
N LYS A 65 14.22 3.16 -6.35
CA LYS A 65 13.61 4.13 -7.28
C LYS A 65 13.06 5.38 -6.63
N LEU A 66 12.81 5.35 -5.33
CA LEU A 66 12.27 6.47 -4.58
C LEU A 66 13.31 7.02 -3.62
N ILE A 67 13.29 8.34 -3.41
CA ILE A 67 14.13 8.99 -2.41
C ILE A 67 13.55 8.69 -1.04
N ASP A 68 14.36 8.10 -0.18
CA ASP A 68 14.03 7.96 1.23
C ASP A 68 14.08 9.33 1.90
N VAL A 69 12.98 9.73 2.56
CA VAL A 69 12.85 11.08 3.14
C VAL A 69 13.78 11.31 4.33
N TRP A 70 14.27 10.26 4.98
CA TRP A 70 15.18 10.36 6.12
C TRP A 70 16.64 10.52 5.70
N THR A 71 17.08 9.71 4.74
CA THR A 71 18.46 9.71 4.24
C THR A 71 18.69 10.71 3.13
N GLY A 72 17.62 11.15 2.43
CA GLY A 72 17.70 11.99 1.24
C GLY A 72 18.32 11.27 0.03
N THR A 73 18.44 9.94 0.06
CA THR A 73 19.08 9.14 -0.98
C THR A 73 18.19 8.00 -1.46
N GLN A 74 18.54 7.42 -2.61
CA GLN A 74 17.96 6.17 -3.09
C GLN A 74 18.78 5.00 -2.55
N HIS A 75 18.13 4.06 -1.89
CA HIS A 75 18.77 2.83 -1.45
C HIS A 75 17.78 1.65 -1.49
N ARG A 76 18.24 0.46 -1.11
CA ARG A 76 17.41 -0.73 -0.98
C ARG A 76 17.12 -1.00 0.49
N GLY A 77 16.18 -1.90 0.75
CA GLY A 77 15.78 -2.30 2.08
C GLY A 77 14.69 -1.38 2.65
N VAL A 78 14.66 -1.28 3.97
CA VAL A 78 13.65 -0.52 4.71
C VAL A 78 13.82 0.97 4.45
N GLN A 79 12.74 1.61 4.03
CA GLN A 79 12.68 3.01 3.63
C GLN A 79 11.39 3.66 4.11
N LEU A 80 11.41 4.98 4.18
CA LEU A 80 10.26 5.83 4.30
C LEU A 80 10.19 6.74 3.07
N ASN A 81 9.10 6.66 2.33
CA ASN A 81 8.92 7.43 1.10
C ASN A 81 7.55 8.13 1.09
N ASP A 82 7.39 9.11 0.19
CA ASP A 82 6.09 9.73 -0.08
C ASP A 82 5.05 8.69 -0.50
N ALA A 83 3.89 8.67 0.16
CA ALA A 83 2.87 7.64 -0.07
C ALA A 83 2.31 7.66 -1.49
N ARG A 84 2.13 8.85 -2.09
CA ARG A 84 1.65 8.96 -3.47
C ARG A 84 2.65 8.32 -4.42
N GLN A 85 3.93 8.68 -4.29
CA GLN A 85 4.99 8.13 -5.15
C GLN A 85 5.09 6.61 -5.04
N VAL A 86 4.98 6.06 -3.83
CA VAL A 86 4.94 4.61 -3.62
C VAL A 86 3.74 4.01 -4.34
N VAL A 87 2.53 4.51 -4.12
CA VAL A 87 1.33 3.92 -4.73
C VAL A 87 1.38 4.02 -6.26
N GLU A 88 1.82 5.14 -6.82
CA GLU A 88 1.98 5.32 -8.27
C GLU A 88 3.05 4.39 -8.85
N GLN A 89 4.18 4.18 -8.16
CA GLN A 89 5.21 3.23 -8.57
C GLN A 89 4.66 1.79 -8.62
N TRP A 90 4.00 1.34 -7.56
CA TRP A 90 3.47 -0.02 -7.49
C TRP A 90 2.31 -0.28 -8.43
N THR A 91 1.47 0.72 -8.67
CA THR A 91 0.25 0.55 -9.47
C THR A 91 0.45 0.92 -10.94
N GLY A 92 1.38 1.82 -11.24
CA GLY A 92 1.79 2.18 -12.60
C GLY A 92 2.88 1.25 -13.13
N ARG A 93 4.11 1.34 -12.57
CA ARG A 93 5.27 0.60 -13.08
C ARG A 93 5.14 -0.90 -12.87
N TYR A 94 4.82 -1.32 -11.65
CA TYR A 94 4.67 -2.74 -11.32
C TYR A 94 3.27 -3.30 -11.63
N GLN A 95 2.35 -2.44 -12.09
CA GLN A 95 0.99 -2.81 -12.49
C GLN A 95 0.23 -3.64 -11.43
N GLN A 96 0.54 -3.42 -10.17
CA GLN A 96 -0.09 -4.11 -9.07
C GLN A 96 -1.41 -3.45 -8.70
N ARG A 97 -2.33 -4.25 -8.18
CA ARG A 97 -3.51 -3.73 -7.50
C ARG A 97 -3.14 -3.31 -6.10
N CYS A 98 -3.81 -2.29 -5.57
CA CYS A 98 -3.51 -1.71 -4.27
C CYS A 98 -4.77 -1.71 -3.40
N TRP A 99 -4.64 -1.98 -2.11
CA TRP A 99 -5.73 -1.89 -1.15
C TRP A 99 -5.25 -1.09 0.07
N LEU A 100 -6.13 -0.22 0.58
CA LEU A 100 -5.93 0.47 1.84
C LEU A 100 -6.72 -0.25 2.93
N ARG A 101 -6.01 -0.71 3.94
CA ARG A 101 -6.59 -1.31 5.14
C ARG A 101 -6.40 -0.34 6.30
N GLN A 102 -7.44 0.45 6.54
CA GLN A 102 -7.48 1.32 7.72
C GLN A 102 -7.60 0.47 8.99
N LEU A 103 -6.72 0.72 9.95
CA LEU A 103 -6.76 0.07 11.24
C LEU A 103 -7.60 0.90 12.19
N THR A 104 -8.64 0.29 12.76
CA THR A 104 -9.39 0.92 13.82
C THR A 104 -8.51 0.96 15.07
N ARG A 105 -8.30 2.16 15.63
CA ARG A 105 -7.67 2.30 16.93
C ARG A 105 -8.44 1.44 17.93
N MET A 106 -7.77 0.46 18.54
CA MET A 106 -8.37 -0.27 19.64
C MET A 106 -8.66 0.74 20.77
N PRO A 107 -9.88 0.77 21.32
CA PRO A 107 -10.15 1.55 22.51
C PRO A 107 -9.18 1.09 23.59
N THR A 108 -8.42 2.00 24.20
CA THR A 108 -7.63 1.70 25.40
C THR A 108 -8.60 1.41 26.54
N GLY A 109 -9.02 0.15 26.64
CA GLY A 109 -9.94 -0.35 27.65
C GLY A 109 -9.97 -1.88 27.59
N ASN A 110 -9.73 -2.51 28.74
CA ASN A 110 -9.70 -3.95 28.94
C ASN A 110 -10.93 -4.66 28.34
N ARG A 111 -10.83 -5.17 27.09
CA ARG A 111 -11.53 -6.38 26.62
C ARG A 111 -11.15 -6.80 25.21
N ARG A 112 -11.07 -8.12 25.04
CA ARG A 112 -11.00 -8.85 23.77
C ARG A 112 -12.22 -8.53 22.90
N THR A 113 -12.02 -7.97 21.72
CA THR A 113 -13.01 -8.00 20.63
C THR A 113 -12.28 -8.22 19.31
N ASN A 114 -12.76 -9.20 18.54
CA ASN A 114 -12.17 -9.70 17.30
C ASN A 114 -11.85 -8.59 16.30
N CYS A 115 -10.56 -8.38 16.05
CA CYS A 115 -10.01 -7.41 15.13
C CYS A 115 -10.11 -7.90 13.67
N CYS A 116 -11.29 -7.81 13.05
CA CYS A 116 -11.37 -7.95 11.59
C CYS A 116 -12.22 -6.81 11.01
N GLY A 117 -11.62 -5.63 10.91
CA GLY A 117 -12.14 -4.56 10.05
C GLY A 117 -12.14 -4.99 8.58
N SER A 118 -12.85 -4.30 7.70
CA SER A 118 -12.86 -4.59 6.25
C SER A 118 -11.68 -3.89 5.55
N SER A 119 -10.99 -4.59 4.66
CA SER A 119 -10.00 -3.98 3.74
C SER A 119 -10.72 -3.28 2.60
N ARG A 120 -10.47 -1.99 2.38
CA ARG A 120 -11.03 -1.23 1.25
C ARG A 120 -10.09 -1.37 0.05
N GLY A 121 -10.64 -1.67 -1.13
CA GLY A 121 -9.84 -1.95 -2.33
C GLY A 121 -9.82 -0.80 -3.31
N TRP A 122 -8.63 -0.51 -3.83
CA TRP A 122 -8.41 0.42 -4.92
C TRP A 122 -8.07 -0.36 -6.20
N THR A 123 -8.58 0.10 -7.34
CA THR A 123 -8.25 -0.49 -8.66
C THR A 123 -7.98 0.64 -9.64
N ALA A 124 -6.77 0.70 -10.20
CA ALA A 124 -6.40 1.68 -11.22
C ALA A 124 -7.28 1.52 -12.49
N PRO A 125 -7.67 2.63 -13.14
CA PRO A 125 -8.33 2.56 -14.45
C PRO A 125 -7.38 1.96 -15.49
N HIS A 126 -7.80 0.87 -16.13
CA HIS A 126 -7.04 0.21 -17.19
C HIS A 126 -7.24 0.98 -18.51
N SER A 127 -6.17 1.49 -19.12
CA SER A 127 -6.22 1.90 -20.52
C SER A 127 -6.30 0.64 -21.39
N ARG A 128 -7.50 0.34 -21.91
CA ARG A 128 -7.68 -0.67 -22.96
C ARG A 128 -6.99 -0.15 -24.23
N ARG A 129 -5.80 -0.64 -24.54
CA ARG A 129 -5.32 -0.64 -25.94
C ARG A 129 -6.20 -1.62 -26.71
N ARG A 130 -7.00 -1.11 -27.64
CA ARG A 130 -7.52 -1.92 -28.74
C ARG A 130 -6.33 -2.37 -29.58
N LEU A 131 -6.17 -3.68 -29.73
CA LEU A 131 -5.37 -4.27 -30.79
C LEU A 131 -6.36 -4.71 -31.87
N GLY A 132 -6.08 -4.28 -33.12
CA GLY A 132 -6.57 -4.87 -34.37
C GLY A 132 -8.06 -4.88 -34.58
#